data_AF-A0A972X3R3-F1
#
_entry.id   AF-A0A972X3R3-F1
#
_cell.length_a   1.000
_cell.length_b   1.000
_cell.length_c   1.000
_cell.angle_alpha   90.00
_cell.angle_beta   90.00
_cell.angle_gamma   90.00
#
_symmetry.space_group_name_H-M   'P 1'
#
loop_
_entity.id
_entity.type
_entity.pdbx_description
1 polymer ?
#
loop_
_entity_poly.entity_id
_entity_poly.type
_entity_poly.pdbx_seq_one_letter_code
_entity_poly.pdbx_strand_id
1 'polypeptide(L)'
;MCDPSRPLTDAADAADVDEGGGVEIVTSDTKGLMVVTQTCDIRRDCFDRPYIEVCPLISVDKSKLDEIKNLRRPSYASLEVLSARCLVADLDRVMTVEKAVLAAWDRTPGCKDDAEAMKLARALARKRDRFAFPTEFSTFVEKLLDRITDKHNRNSPEGEALRSLSQIRVSADPSWKELPATPTFWFVRKENDTTLTGEFAAEMLERWLLLMPATESFLEPVGQLTRLSEMKADEYLASVRLDLDHLSHT
;
A
#
# COMPACT_ATOMS: atom_id res chain seq x y z
N MET A 1 7.82 -9.92 19.28
CA MET A 1 7.55 -11.33 18.87
C MET A 1 6.30 -11.79 19.62
N CYS A 2 5.24 -12.19 18.91
CA CYS A 2 3.99 -12.62 19.54
C CYS A 2 4.10 -14.06 20.10
N ASP A 3 3.42 -14.31 21.21
CA ASP A 3 3.30 -15.65 21.79
C ASP A 3 2.40 -16.52 20.89
N PRO A 4 2.90 -17.59 20.27
CA PRO A 4 2.11 -18.44 19.37
C PRO A 4 0.98 -19.19 20.08
N SER A 5 0.96 -19.21 21.41
CA SER A 5 -0.07 -19.85 22.22
C SER A 5 -1.23 -18.93 22.60
N ARG A 6 -1.23 -17.66 22.15
CA ARG A 6 -2.29 -16.70 22.47
C ARG A 6 -2.98 -16.16 21.22
N PRO A 7 -4.32 -16.12 21.20
CA PRO A 7 -5.06 -15.55 20.09
C PRO A 7 -4.76 -14.05 19.94
N LEU A 8 -4.56 -13.61 18.69
CA LEU A 8 -4.23 -12.22 18.37
C LEU A 8 -5.45 -11.34 18.10
N THR A 9 -6.64 -11.95 17.99
CA THR A 9 -7.88 -11.25 17.63
C THR A 9 -8.97 -11.62 18.60
N ASP A 10 -9.84 -10.67 18.93
CA ASP A 10 -11.01 -10.89 19.81
C ASP A 10 -11.87 -12.08 19.34
N ALA A 11 -11.98 -12.29 18.02
CA ALA A 11 -12.73 -13.42 17.46
C ALA A 11 -12.07 -14.77 17.76
N ALA A 12 -10.74 -14.82 17.74
CA ALA A 12 -9.98 -16.02 18.10
C ALA A 12 -9.94 -16.20 19.63
N ASP A 13 -9.86 -15.11 20.40
CA ASP A 13 -9.90 -15.13 21.87
C ASP A 13 -11.25 -15.62 22.40
N ALA A 14 -12.35 -15.25 21.72
CA ALA A 14 -13.67 -15.76 22.03
C ALA A 14 -13.89 -17.23 21.62
N ALA A 15 -13.09 -17.76 20.69
CA ALA A 15 -13.16 -19.13 20.22
C ALA A 15 -12.35 -20.06 21.15
N ASP A 16 -11.12 -19.65 21.52
CA ASP A 16 -10.16 -20.39 22.36
C ASP A 16 -10.67 -20.69 23.80
N VAL A 17 -11.84 -20.16 24.18
CA VAL A 17 -12.52 -20.45 25.45
C VAL A 17 -13.27 -21.80 25.43
N ASP A 18 -13.52 -22.40 24.25
CA ASP A 18 -14.18 -23.69 24.11
C ASP A 18 -13.13 -24.83 24.09
N GLU A 19 -12.98 -25.52 25.23
CA GLU A 19 -11.96 -26.56 25.47
C GLU A 19 -11.98 -27.68 24.41
N GLY A 20 -11.01 -27.68 23.49
CA GLY A 20 -10.75 -28.84 22.64
C GLY A 20 -9.74 -28.56 21.54
N GLY A 21 -8.46 -28.89 21.78
CA GLY A 21 -7.32 -28.68 20.87
C GLY A 21 -7.42 -29.37 19.50
N GLY A 22 -8.31 -28.86 18.64
CA GLY A 22 -8.44 -29.13 17.22
C GLY A 22 -8.40 -27.84 16.42
N VAL A 23 -8.35 -27.94 15.09
CA VAL A 23 -8.39 -26.78 14.18
C VAL A 23 -9.73 -26.06 14.39
N GLU A 24 -9.70 -24.98 15.15
CA GLU A 24 -10.89 -24.21 15.47
C GLU A 24 -11.24 -23.26 14.33
N ILE A 25 -12.45 -23.40 13.79
CA ILE A 25 -12.95 -22.53 12.73
C ILE A 25 -13.42 -21.23 13.37
N VAL A 26 -12.57 -20.21 13.36
CA VAL A 26 -12.94 -18.87 13.84
C VAL A 26 -13.80 -18.18 12.79
N THR A 27 -15.11 -18.08 13.03
CA THR A 27 -16.02 -17.29 12.21
C THR A 27 -16.15 -15.86 12.76
N SER A 28 -16.21 -14.87 11.88
CA SER A 28 -16.50 -13.48 12.29
C SER A 28 -17.49 -12.84 11.33
N ASP A 29 -18.44 -12.11 11.91
CA ASP A 29 -19.41 -11.34 11.13
C ASP A 29 -18.73 -10.15 10.45
N THR A 30 -19.12 -9.91 9.19
CA THR A 30 -18.59 -8.81 8.39
C THR A 30 -19.74 -8.02 7.79
N LYS A 31 -19.51 -6.75 7.45
CA LYS A 31 -20.58 -5.88 6.92
C LYS A 31 -20.93 -6.17 5.46
N GLY A 32 -20.24 -7.13 4.85
CA GLY A 32 -20.36 -7.56 3.47
C GLY A 32 -19.02 -8.05 2.93
N LEU A 33 -19.03 -8.53 1.70
CA LEU A 33 -17.85 -9.01 1.00
C LEU A 33 -17.64 -8.18 -0.27
N MET A 34 -16.39 -7.83 -0.55
CA MET A 34 -15.97 -7.27 -1.83
C MET A 34 -15.37 -8.38 -2.67
N VAL A 35 -15.82 -8.52 -3.91
CA VAL A 35 -15.17 -9.38 -4.90
C VAL A 35 -13.90 -8.70 -5.37
N VAL A 36 -12.76 -9.38 -5.25
CA VAL A 36 -11.44 -8.86 -5.70
C VAL A 36 -10.95 -9.49 -6.99
N THR A 37 -11.52 -10.64 -7.40
CA THR A 37 -11.21 -11.27 -8.68
C THR A 37 -11.58 -10.38 -9.85
N GLN A 38 -10.73 -10.38 -10.89
CA GLN A 38 -10.98 -9.64 -12.11
C GLN A 38 -12.24 -10.14 -12.84
N THR A 39 -12.99 -9.20 -13.42
CA THR A 39 -14.25 -9.49 -14.13
C THR A 39 -14.07 -10.46 -15.30
N CYS A 40 -12.92 -10.44 -15.96
CA CYS A 40 -12.59 -11.39 -17.02
C CYS A 40 -12.56 -12.83 -16.51
N ASP A 41 -12.03 -13.08 -15.31
CA ASP A 41 -11.97 -14.42 -14.72
C ASP A 41 -13.31 -14.86 -14.12
N ILE A 42 -14.11 -13.90 -13.64
CA ILE A 42 -15.49 -14.16 -13.23
C ILE A 42 -16.32 -14.68 -14.42
N ARG A 43 -16.15 -14.11 -15.61
CA ARG A 43 -16.88 -14.50 -16.83
C ARG A 43 -16.45 -15.84 -17.43
N ARG A 44 -15.27 -16.36 -17.08
CA ARG A 44 -14.82 -17.67 -17.56
C ARG A 44 -15.74 -18.77 -17.05
N ASP A 45 -15.76 -19.87 -17.78
CA ASP A 45 -16.53 -21.06 -17.46
C ASP A 45 -16.31 -21.50 -16.00
N CYS A 46 -17.40 -21.88 -15.32
CA CYS A 46 -17.36 -22.22 -13.90
C CYS A 46 -16.80 -23.61 -13.62
N PHE A 47 -16.71 -24.50 -14.60
CA PHE A 47 -16.01 -25.77 -14.45
C PHE A 47 -14.49 -25.61 -14.57
N ASP A 48 -14.03 -24.69 -15.42
CA ASP A 48 -12.60 -24.40 -15.59
C ASP A 48 -12.04 -23.45 -14.51
N ARG A 49 -12.86 -22.49 -14.06
CA ARG A 49 -12.51 -21.49 -13.04
C ARG A 49 -13.65 -21.39 -12.01
N PRO A 50 -13.80 -22.35 -11.10
CA PRO A 50 -14.93 -22.40 -10.16
C PRO A 50 -14.82 -21.40 -9.02
N TYR A 51 -13.63 -20.89 -8.70
CA TYR A 51 -13.40 -20.06 -7.52
C TYR A 51 -13.29 -18.57 -7.86
N ILE A 52 -13.74 -17.76 -6.90
CA ILE A 52 -13.60 -16.30 -6.87
C ILE A 52 -13.01 -15.91 -5.53
N GLU A 53 -12.12 -14.93 -5.55
CA GLU A 53 -11.56 -14.28 -4.37
C GLU A 53 -12.49 -13.16 -3.90
N VAL A 54 -12.76 -13.16 -2.60
CA VAL A 54 -13.52 -12.14 -1.89
C VAL A 54 -12.75 -11.70 -0.65
N CYS A 55 -13.04 -10.50 -0.15
CA CYS A 55 -12.48 -10.02 1.10
C CYS A 55 -13.54 -9.24 1.91
N PRO A 56 -13.42 -9.20 3.24
CA PRO A 56 -14.45 -8.60 4.08
C PRO A 56 -14.44 -7.07 4.01
N LEU A 57 -15.63 -6.50 4.15
CA LEU A 57 -15.85 -5.07 4.37
C LEU A 57 -15.88 -4.79 5.87
N ILE A 58 -14.95 -3.95 6.33
CA ILE A 58 -14.79 -3.57 7.73
C ILE A 58 -15.08 -2.08 7.92
N SER A 59 -15.52 -1.72 9.13
CA SER A 59 -15.68 -0.31 9.52
C SER A 59 -14.35 0.26 9.99
N VAL A 60 -14.07 1.49 9.57
CA VAL A 60 -12.92 2.27 10.03
C VAL A 60 -13.38 3.65 10.49
N ASP A 61 -12.55 4.36 11.26
CA ASP A 61 -12.79 5.77 11.53
C ASP A 61 -12.48 6.65 10.31
N LYS A 62 -12.86 7.93 10.37
CA LYS A 62 -12.67 8.89 9.27
C LYS A 62 -11.20 9.16 8.95
N SER A 63 -10.34 9.20 9.96
CA SER A 63 -8.90 9.45 9.77
C SER A 63 -8.27 8.31 8.98
N LYS A 64 -8.55 7.07 9.36
CA LYS A 64 -8.07 5.87 8.67
C LYS A 64 -8.68 5.75 7.27
N LEU A 65 -9.96 6.12 7.08
CA LEU A 65 -10.57 6.19 5.74
C LEU A 65 -9.81 7.16 4.83
N ASP A 66 -9.47 8.35 5.31
CA ASP A 66 -8.73 9.35 4.54
C ASP A 66 -7.33 8.86 4.18
N GLU A 67 -6.64 8.17 5.09
CA GLU A 67 -5.36 7.53 4.79
C GLU A 67 -5.49 6.47 3.68
N ILE A 68 -6.52 5.62 3.75
CA ILE A 68 -6.79 4.58 2.75
C ILE A 68 -7.11 5.20 1.39
N LYS A 69 -7.97 6.23 1.34
CA LYS A 69 -8.32 6.96 0.11
C LYS A 69 -7.09 7.60 -0.54
N ASN A 70 -6.14 8.05 0.27
CA ASN A 70 -4.86 8.59 -0.18
C ASN A 70 -3.81 7.50 -0.45
N LEU A 71 -4.22 6.23 -0.55
CA LEU A 71 -3.37 5.08 -0.82
C LEU A 71 -2.25 4.90 0.21
N ARG A 72 -2.40 5.38 1.44
CA ARG A 72 -1.34 5.23 2.46
C ARG A 72 -1.37 3.86 3.12
N ARG A 73 -2.52 3.19 3.13
CA ARG A 73 -2.68 1.85 3.70
C ARG A 73 -2.94 0.79 2.64
N PRO A 74 -1.92 0.14 2.05
CA PRO A 74 -2.14 -0.79 0.95
C PRO A 74 -2.74 -2.13 1.40
N SER A 75 -2.93 -2.39 2.71
CA SER A 75 -3.71 -3.55 3.20
C SER A 75 -5.21 -3.35 3.02
N TYR A 76 -5.64 -2.14 2.65
CA TYR A 76 -7.05 -1.84 2.44
C TYR A 76 -7.30 -1.28 1.04
N ALA A 77 -8.54 -1.42 0.58
CA ALA A 77 -9.06 -0.70 -0.57
C ALA A 77 -10.36 0.03 -0.21
N SER A 78 -10.46 1.30 -0.64
CA SER A 78 -11.68 2.08 -0.50
C SER A 78 -12.54 1.97 -1.76
N LEU A 79 -13.85 1.81 -1.57
CA LEU A 79 -14.87 1.99 -2.61
C LEU A 79 -15.64 3.28 -2.34
N GLU A 80 -15.80 4.15 -3.35
CA GLU A 80 -16.43 5.46 -3.15
C GLU A 80 -17.90 5.31 -2.71
N VAL A 81 -18.62 4.33 -3.27
CA VAL A 81 -20.01 4.00 -2.90
C VAL A 81 -20.18 3.64 -1.42
N LEU A 82 -19.11 3.17 -0.76
CA LEU A 82 -19.12 2.75 0.64
C LEU A 82 -18.55 3.80 1.59
N SER A 83 -18.00 4.90 1.07
CA SER A 83 -17.27 5.89 1.86
C SER A 83 -18.14 6.60 2.88
N ALA A 84 -19.41 6.87 2.56
CA ALA A 84 -20.37 7.48 3.50
C ALA A 84 -20.63 6.62 4.75
N ARG A 85 -20.42 5.31 4.63
CA ARG A 85 -20.56 4.33 5.72
C ARG A 85 -19.24 4.02 6.42
N CYS A 86 -18.14 4.66 6.01
CA CYS A 86 -16.79 4.37 6.48
C CYS A 86 -16.41 2.88 6.39
N LEU A 87 -16.86 2.21 5.31
CA LEU A 87 -16.51 0.82 5.04
C LEU A 87 -15.38 0.73 4.01
N VAL A 88 -14.41 -0.13 4.30
CA VAL A 88 -13.26 -0.43 3.43
C VAL A 88 -13.08 -1.93 3.31
N ALA A 89 -12.53 -2.37 2.19
CA ALA A 89 -12.17 -3.76 1.96
C ALA A 89 -10.83 -4.07 2.63
N ASP A 90 -10.80 -5.13 3.44
CA ASP A 90 -9.59 -5.64 4.09
C ASP A 90 -8.90 -6.69 3.23
N LEU A 91 -7.81 -6.30 2.58
CA LEU A 91 -7.05 -7.13 1.64
C LEU A 91 -6.06 -8.08 2.35
N ASP A 92 -5.96 -8.04 3.68
CA ASP A 92 -5.21 -9.04 4.44
C ASP A 92 -6.03 -10.33 4.65
N ARG A 93 -7.36 -10.22 4.55
CA ARG A 93 -8.31 -11.32 4.78
C ARG A 93 -8.97 -11.78 3.48
N VAL A 94 -8.19 -11.93 2.40
CA VAL A 94 -8.68 -12.48 1.13
C VAL A 94 -8.95 -13.97 1.30
N MET A 95 -10.14 -14.41 0.89
CA MET A 95 -10.58 -15.80 0.92
C MET A 95 -11.18 -16.18 -0.44
N THR A 96 -11.38 -17.48 -0.66
CA THR A 96 -12.00 -17.98 -1.89
C THR A 96 -13.41 -18.51 -1.61
N VAL A 97 -14.30 -18.30 -2.57
CA VAL A 97 -15.66 -18.85 -2.59
C VAL A 97 -15.95 -19.43 -3.96
N GLU A 98 -16.81 -20.43 -4.02
CA GLU A 98 -17.27 -20.95 -5.31
C GLU A 98 -18.21 -19.97 -6.02
N LYS A 99 -18.12 -19.95 -7.36
CA LYS A 99 -19.02 -19.17 -8.23
C LYS A 99 -20.49 -19.49 -7.99
N ALA A 100 -20.81 -20.76 -7.70
CA ALA A 100 -22.16 -21.19 -7.38
C ALA A 100 -22.69 -20.51 -6.10
N VAL A 101 -21.86 -20.35 -5.08
CA VAL A 101 -22.21 -19.64 -3.85
C VAL A 101 -22.38 -18.15 -4.12
N LEU A 102 -21.45 -17.53 -4.86
CA LEU A 102 -21.54 -16.11 -5.22
C LEU A 102 -22.78 -15.80 -6.06
N ALA A 103 -23.21 -16.71 -6.93
CA ALA A 103 -24.38 -16.53 -7.79
C ALA A 103 -25.69 -16.41 -6.99
N ALA A 104 -25.72 -16.89 -5.75
CA ALA A 104 -26.86 -16.77 -4.86
C ALA A 104 -26.87 -15.44 -4.06
N TRP A 105 -25.84 -14.60 -4.18
CA TRP A 105 -25.73 -13.35 -3.42
C TRP A 105 -26.26 -12.14 -4.19
N ASP A 106 -26.83 -11.19 -3.43
CA ASP A 106 -27.25 -9.91 -3.98
C ASP A 106 -26.04 -9.03 -4.31
N ARG A 107 -25.83 -8.77 -5.60
CA ARG A 107 -24.73 -7.93 -6.08
C ARG A 107 -25.04 -6.45 -5.93
N THR A 108 -24.16 -5.72 -5.25
CA THR A 108 -24.10 -4.25 -5.29
C THR A 108 -22.93 -3.79 -6.18
N PRO A 109 -23.14 -2.93 -7.19
CA PRO A 109 -22.04 -2.35 -7.97
C PRO A 109 -21.07 -1.54 -7.08
N GLY A 110 -19.77 -1.84 -7.17
CA GLY A 110 -18.74 -1.20 -6.34
C GLY A 110 -18.12 0.08 -6.93
N CYS A 111 -17.98 0.15 -8.26
CA CYS A 111 -17.44 1.30 -8.99
C CYS A 111 -18.50 1.85 -9.95
N LYS A 112 -18.59 3.18 -10.05
CA LYS A 112 -19.56 3.88 -10.90
C LYS A 112 -19.02 4.21 -12.28
N ASP A 113 -17.71 4.45 -12.38
CA ASP A 113 -17.04 4.86 -13.61
C ASP A 113 -15.62 4.25 -13.71
N ASP A 114 -14.98 4.47 -14.85
CA ASP A 114 -13.62 3.98 -15.13
C ASP A 114 -12.58 4.59 -14.19
N ALA A 115 -12.78 5.82 -13.72
CA ALA A 115 -11.84 6.48 -12.83
C ALA A 115 -11.83 5.80 -11.44
N GLU A 116 -13.00 5.44 -10.92
CA GLU A 116 -13.15 4.64 -9.71
C GLU A 116 -12.56 3.23 -9.90
N ALA A 117 -12.81 2.59 -11.04
CA ALA A 117 -12.25 1.28 -11.36
C ALA A 117 -10.71 1.30 -11.43
N MET A 118 -10.12 2.33 -12.05
CA MET A 118 -8.67 2.54 -12.09
C MET A 118 -8.08 2.79 -10.70
N LYS A 119 -8.75 3.55 -9.84
CA LYS A 119 -8.32 3.75 -8.44
C LYS A 119 -8.33 2.44 -7.66
N LEU A 120 -9.38 1.64 -7.80
CA LEU A 120 -9.48 0.33 -7.16
C LEU A 120 -8.38 -0.62 -7.66
N ALA A 121 -8.18 -0.70 -8.98
CA ALA A 121 -7.13 -1.54 -9.57
C ALA A 121 -5.73 -1.17 -9.03
N ARG A 122 -5.44 0.13 -8.88
CA ARG A 122 -4.18 0.59 -8.28
C ARG A 122 -4.06 0.19 -6.80
N ALA A 123 -5.15 0.29 -6.04
CA ALA A 123 -5.15 -0.14 -4.63
C ALA A 123 -4.88 -1.64 -4.51
N LEU A 124 -5.54 -2.46 -5.32
CA LEU A 124 -5.34 -3.92 -5.37
C LEU A 124 -3.91 -4.28 -5.79
N ALA A 125 -3.38 -3.66 -6.85
CA ALA A 125 -2.03 -3.90 -7.33
C ALA A 125 -1.00 -3.60 -6.23
N ARG A 126 -1.12 -2.47 -5.53
CA ARG A 126 -0.20 -2.07 -4.46
C ARG A 126 -0.16 -3.02 -3.27
N LYS A 127 -1.19 -3.83 -3.04
CA LYS A 127 -1.12 -4.88 -2.02
C LYS A 127 -0.13 -5.98 -2.41
N ARG A 128 -0.05 -6.31 -3.70
CA ARG A 128 0.71 -7.45 -4.23
C ARG A 128 2.04 -7.08 -4.87
N ASP A 129 2.22 -5.83 -5.27
CA ASP A 129 3.44 -5.30 -5.91
C ASP A 129 4.49 -4.79 -4.89
N ARG A 130 4.37 -5.20 -3.62
CA ARG A 130 5.27 -4.73 -2.56
C ARG A 130 6.60 -5.43 -2.68
N PHE A 131 7.64 -4.65 -2.97
CA PHE A 131 9.01 -5.13 -2.92
C PHE A 131 9.44 -5.35 -1.46
N ALA A 132 9.99 -6.53 -1.17
CA ALA A 132 10.58 -6.82 0.13
C ALA A 132 12.00 -6.24 0.18
N PHE A 133 12.12 -5.01 0.66
CA PHE A 133 13.42 -4.38 0.85
C PHE A 133 14.27 -5.12 1.89
N PRO A 134 15.61 -5.13 1.74
CA PRO A 134 16.51 -5.59 2.80
C PRO A 134 16.28 -4.81 4.10
N THR A 135 16.46 -5.47 5.26
CA THR A 135 16.27 -4.83 6.57
C THR A 135 17.18 -3.62 6.75
N GLU A 136 18.41 -3.69 6.25
CA GLU A 136 19.39 -2.62 6.29
C GLU A 136 18.89 -1.38 5.53
N PHE A 137 18.15 -1.58 4.43
CA PHE A 137 17.57 -0.48 3.67
C PHE A 137 16.43 0.18 4.44
N SER A 138 15.60 -0.63 5.08
CA SER A 138 14.51 -0.16 5.94
C SER A 138 15.02 0.80 7.03
N THR A 139 16.12 0.43 7.70
CA THR A 139 16.79 1.29 8.67
C THR A 139 17.41 2.53 8.02
N PHE A 140 18.02 2.39 6.84
CA PHE A 140 18.63 3.51 6.11
C PHE A 140 17.62 4.60 5.75
N VAL A 141 16.39 4.26 5.37
CA VAL A 141 15.35 5.24 4.98
C VAL A 141 14.48 5.75 6.12
N GLU A 142 14.55 5.14 7.30
CA GLU A 142 13.63 5.37 8.43
C GLU A 142 13.41 6.86 8.73
N LYS A 143 14.49 7.64 8.87
CA LYS A 143 14.42 9.08 9.18
C LYS A 143 13.70 9.89 8.10
N LEU A 144 13.87 9.53 6.83
CA LEU A 144 13.14 10.17 5.73
C LEU A 144 11.65 9.89 5.88
N LEU A 145 11.27 8.66 6.23
CA LEU A 145 9.87 8.26 6.35
C LEU A 145 9.18 8.90 7.54
N ASP A 146 9.85 8.96 8.67
CA ASP A 146 9.38 9.67 9.86
C ASP A 146 9.15 11.15 9.54
N ARG A 147 10.09 11.75 8.79
CA ARG A 147 9.96 13.14 8.34
C ARG A 147 8.76 13.33 7.44
N ILE A 148 8.58 12.45 6.46
CA ILE A 148 7.43 12.49 5.55
C ILE A 148 6.14 12.38 6.36
N THR A 149 6.06 11.43 7.29
CA THR A 149 4.88 11.17 8.12
C THR A 149 4.54 12.36 9.01
N ASP A 150 5.52 12.97 9.68
CA ASP A 150 5.29 14.14 10.54
C ASP A 150 4.96 15.41 9.75
N LYS A 151 5.62 15.65 8.61
CA LYS A 151 5.54 16.93 7.89
C LYS A 151 4.47 16.97 6.80
N HIS A 152 4.13 15.86 6.16
CA HIS A 152 3.24 15.85 4.99
C HIS A 152 1.89 16.55 5.26
N ASN A 153 1.31 16.40 6.45
CA ASN A 153 0.01 17.01 6.78
C ASN A 153 0.12 18.39 7.43
N ARG A 154 1.34 18.95 7.59
CA ARG A 154 1.55 20.27 8.20
C ARG A 154 1.37 21.37 7.17
N ASN A 155 0.84 22.52 7.63
CA ASN A 155 0.79 23.72 6.82
C ASN A 155 2.15 24.45 6.86
N SER A 156 3.13 23.86 6.18
CA SER A 156 4.50 24.39 6.06
C SER A 156 5.00 24.21 4.62
N PRO A 157 6.06 24.93 4.19
CA PRO A 157 6.65 24.76 2.87
C PRO A 157 7.06 23.31 2.57
N GLU A 158 7.71 22.65 3.53
CA GLU A 158 8.09 21.24 3.40
C GLU A 158 6.85 20.31 3.31
N GLY A 159 5.79 20.59 4.06
CA GLY A 159 4.54 19.85 3.95
C GLY A 159 3.85 20.01 2.59
N GLU A 160 3.90 21.22 2.02
CA GLU A 160 3.39 21.49 0.67
C GLU A 160 4.23 20.78 -0.42
N ALA A 161 5.55 20.81 -0.30
CA ALA A 161 6.46 20.05 -1.15
C ALA A 161 6.15 18.56 -1.13
N LEU A 162 5.99 17.98 0.07
CA LEU A 162 5.65 16.56 0.23
C LEU A 162 4.26 16.22 -0.36
N ARG A 163 3.27 17.10 -0.23
CA ARG A 163 1.94 16.93 -0.85
C ARG A 163 1.97 17.03 -2.38
N SER A 164 3.03 17.60 -2.94
CA SER A 164 3.22 17.76 -4.38
C SER A 164 3.82 16.52 -5.04
N LEU A 165 4.37 15.61 -4.23
CA LEU A 165 4.78 14.28 -4.67
C LEU A 165 3.56 13.39 -4.95
N SER A 166 3.66 12.58 -6.00
CA SER A 166 2.72 11.52 -6.33
C SER A 166 3.21 10.15 -5.83
N GLN A 167 4.53 9.94 -5.83
CA GLN A 167 5.20 8.75 -5.30
C GLN A 167 6.69 8.99 -5.12
N ILE A 168 7.35 8.16 -4.31
CA ILE A 168 8.81 8.05 -4.26
C ILE A 168 9.17 6.68 -4.82
N ARG A 169 10.14 6.63 -5.73
CA ARG A 169 10.69 5.37 -6.25
C ARG A 169 12.16 5.27 -5.91
N VAL A 170 12.66 4.05 -5.79
CA VAL A 170 14.06 3.80 -5.46
C VAL A 170 14.60 2.59 -6.21
N SER A 171 15.87 2.64 -6.60
CA SER A 171 16.65 1.50 -7.09
C SER A 171 17.97 1.42 -6.31
N ALA A 172 18.69 0.31 -6.47
CA ALA A 172 20.01 0.12 -5.89
C ALA A 172 20.99 -0.38 -6.97
N ASP A 173 22.18 0.21 -7.02
CA ASP A 173 23.29 -0.18 -7.90
C ASP A 173 24.48 -0.66 -7.06
N PRO A 174 25.07 -1.85 -7.31
CA PRO A 174 24.76 -2.77 -8.41
C PRO A 174 23.46 -3.55 -8.21
N SER A 175 23.05 -3.86 -6.98
CA SER A 175 21.74 -4.45 -6.69
C SER A 175 21.37 -4.40 -5.19
N TRP A 176 20.12 -4.74 -4.86
CA TRP A 176 19.66 -4.91 -3.47
C TRP A 176 20.33 -6.06 -2.70
N LYS A 177 21.05 -6.97 -3.39
CA LYS A 177 21.70 -8.15 -2.81
C LYS A 177 23.22 -8.01 -2.69
N GLU A 178 23.80 -7.04 -3.38
CA GLU A 178 25.24 -6.83 -3.46
C GLU A 178 25.58 -5.49 -2.82
N LEU A 179 26.14 -5.56 -1.61
CA LEU A 179 26.48 -4.39 -0.80
C LEU A 179 28.01 -4.15 -0.82
N PRO A 180 28.46 -2.88 -0.74
CA PRO A 180 27.64 -1.68 -0.61
C PRO A 180 26.96 -1.29 -1.93
N ALA A 181 25.72 -0.81 -1.85
CA ALA A 181 24.96 -0.34 -3.00
C ALA A 181 24.72 1.17 -2.94
N THR A 182 24.60 1.83 -4.08
CA THR A 182 24.19 3.24 -4.22
C THR A 182 22.70 3.31 -4.49
N PRO A 183 21.88 3.81 -3.54
CA PRO A 183 20.46 4.02 -3.78
C PRO A 183 20.25 5.22 -4.71
N THR A 184 19.39 5.08 -5.70
CA THR A 184 18.89 6.21 -6.50
C THR A 184 17.42 6.43 -6.20
N PHE A 185 17.06 7.64 -5.76
CA PHE A 185 15.70 8.04 -5.41
C PHE A 185 15.12 8.96 -6.49
N TRP A 186 13.90 8.64 -6.93
CA TRP A 186 13.07 9.52 -7.74
C TRP A 186 11.90 10.02 -6.89
N PHE A 187 11.95 11.29 -6.53
CA PHE A 187 10.83 12.01 -5.93
C PHE A 187 9.91 12.47 -7.06
N VAL A 188 8.90 11.65 -7.36
CA VAL A 188 8.02 11.87 -8.51
C VAL A 188 6.91 12.83 -8.11
N ARG A 189 6.84 13.98 -8.79
CA ARG A 189 5.80 15.00 -8.60
C ARG A 189 4.48 14.60 -9.27
N LYS A 190 3.41 15.30 -8.91
CA LYS A 190 2.16 15.28 -9.69
C LYS A 190 2.41 15.99 -11.02
N GLU A 191 1.82 15.50 -12.12
CA GLU A 191 2.05 16.04 -13.47
C GLU A 191 1.73 17.54 -13.58
N ASN A 192 0.69 17.99 -12.88
CA ASN A 192 0.26 19.39 -12.88
C ASN A 192 0.82 20.19 -11.69
N ASP A 193 1.82 19.68 -10.98
CA ASP A 193 2.44 20.44 -9.90
C ASP A 193 3.27 21.61 -10.44
N THR A 194 3.06 22.78 -9.84
CA THR A 194 3.78 24.02 -10.11
C THR A 194 4.46 24.58 -8.86
N THR A 195 4.28 23.94 -7.70
CA THR A 195 4.76 24.46 -6.41
C THR A 195 6.20 24.04 -6.13
N LEU A 196 6.57 22.80 -6.44
CA LEU A 196 7.90 22.25 -6.16
C LEU A 196 8.82 22.42 -7.38
N THR A 197 9.35 23.63 -7.56
CA THR A 197 10.19 24.01 -8.70
C THR A 197 11.39 24.89 -8.31
N GLY A 198 12.35 25.05 -9.23
CA GLY A 198 13.48 25.96 -9.07
C GLY A 198 14.40 25.66 -7.88
N GLU A 199 14.90 26.71 -7.23
CA GLU A 199 15.77 26.59 -6.05
C GLU A 199 15.10 25.90 -4.88
N PHE A 200 13.79 26.15 -4.68
CA PHE A 200 13.02 25.49 -3.62
C PHE A 200 12.97 23.98 -3.79
N ALA A 201 12.82 23.49 -5.02
CA ALA A 201 12.89 22.06 -5.33
C ALA A 201 14.26 21.46 -5.00
N ALA A 202 15.35 22.15 -5.35
CA ALA A 202 16.70 21.70 -5.04
C ALA A 202 16.95 21.64 -3.52
N GLU A 203 16.54 22.67 -2.78
CA GLU A 203 16.65 22.74 -1.32
C GLU A 203 15.87 21.60 -0.64
N MET A 204 14.65 21.30 -1.08
CA MET A 204 13.85 20.21 -0.51
C MET A 204 14.47 18.86 -0.80
N LEU A 205 14.94 18.62 -2.03
CA LEU A 205 15.59 17.38 -2.41
C LEU A 205 16.85 17.13 -1.57
N GLU A 206 17.72 18.12 -1.44
CA GLU A 206 18.92 18.04 -0.61
C GLU A 206 18.56 17.74 0.84
N ARG A 207 17.57 18.45 1.40
CA ARG A 207 17.10 18.22 2.77
C ARG A 207 16.60 16.80 2.99
N TRP A 208 15.90 16.21 2.02
CA TRP A 208 15.42 14.84 2.12
C TRP A 208 16.54 13.80 2.00
N LEU A 209 17.51 14.02 1.11
CA LEU A 209 18.68 13.13 0.98
C LEU A 209 19.57 13.14 2.23
N LEU A 210 19.73 14.30 2.89
CA LEU A 210 20.48 14.43 4.13
C LEU A 210 19.92 13.59 5.29
N LEU A 211 18.67 13.13 5.20
CA LEU A 211 18.07 12.23 6.20
C LEU A 211 18.54 10.78 6.06
N MET A 212 19.22 10.46 4.96
CA MET A 212 19.69 9.11 4.61
C MET A 212 21.22 9.12 4.43
N PRO A 213 22.00 9.36 5.50
CA PRO A 213 23.45 9.40 5.41
C PRO A 213 24.02 8.03 5.03
N ALA A 214 25.16 8.03 4.32
CA ALA A 214 25.86 6.81 3.94
C ALA A 214 26.17 5.90 5.16
N THR A 215 26.14 4.60 4.91
CA THR A 215 26.38 3.51 5.87
C THR A 215 27.35 2.49 5.26
N GLU A 216 27.68 1.44 5.99
CA GLU A 216 28.47 0.32 5.44
C GLU A 216 27.72 -0.44 4.33
N SER A 217 26.38 -0.45 4.38
CA SER A 217 25.54 -1.18 3.41
C SER A 217 25.11 -0.31 2.23
N PHE A 218 24.86 0.98 2.47
CA PHE A 218 24.37 1.90 1.44
C PHE A 218 25.25 3.13 1.37
N LEU A 219 25.78 3.39 0.18
CA LEU A 219 26.56 4.59 -0.12
C LEU A 219 25.66 5.83 -0.15
N GLU A 220 26.27 6.99 -0.37
CA GLU A 220 25.54 8.25 -0.45
C GLU A 220 24.43 8.18 -1.51
N PRO A 221 23.17 8.47 -1.15
CA PRO A 221 22.06 8.31 -2.08
C PRO A 221 22.07 9.42 -3.13
N VAL A 222 21.79 9.03 -4.36
CA VAL A 222 21.51 9.97 -5.45
C VAL A 222 20.01 10.25 -5.45
N GLY A 223 19.62 11.51 -5.59
CA GLY A 223 18.21 11.90 -5.67
C GLY A 223 17.91 12.74 -6.90
N GLN A 224 16.70 12.57 -7.42
CA GLN A 224 16.17 13.36 -8.51
C GLN A 224 14.72 13.73 -8.24
N LEU A 225 14.36 14.96 -8.56
CA LEU A 225 12.97 15.41 -8.58
C LEU A 225 12.48 15.38 -10.03
N THR A 226 11.42 14.63 -10.31
CA THR A 226 10.97 14.35 -11.68
C THR A 226 9.45 14.28 -11.78
N ARG A 227 8.90 14.22 -12.98
CA ARG A 227 7.52 13.79 -13.25
C ARG A 227 7.53 12.37 -13.81
N LEU A 228 6.40 11.68 -13.74
CA LEU A 228 6.35 10.31 -14.28
C LEU A 228 6.56 10.32 -15.80
N SER A 229 6.08 11.36 -16.48
CA SER A 229 6.29 11.61 -17.91
C SER A 229 7.76 11.89 -18.30
N GLU A 230 8.61 12.25 -17.34
CA GLU A 230 10.03 12.57 -17.55
C GLU A 230 10.96 11.38 -17.25
N MET A 231 10.48 10.38 -16.51
CA MET A 231 11.25 9.17 -16.23
C MET A 231 11.41 8.33 -17.49
N LYS A 232 12.61 7.78 -17.69
CA LYS A 232 12.80 6.79 -18.74
C LYS A 232 12.11 5.47 -18.36
N ALA A 233 11.73 4.70 -19.37
CA ALA A 233 11.04 3.44 -19.16
C ALA A 233 11.90 2.42 -18.39
N ASP A 234 13.21 2.37 -18.66
CA ASP A 234 14.16 1.52 -17.94
C ASP A 234 14.31 1.95 -16.47
N GLU A 235 14.42 3.24 -16.18
CA GLU A 235 14.44 3.78 -14.82
C GLU A 235 13.15 3.43 -14.07
N TYR A 236 11.99 3.56 -14.71
CA TYR A 236 10.71 3.21 -14.10
C TYR A 236 10.62 1.71 -13.79
N LEU A 237 11.04 0.85 -14.73
CA LEU A 237 11.00 -0.61 -14.57
C LEU A 237 12.04 -1.15 -13.58
N ALA A 238 13.21 -0.52 -13.49
CA ALA A 238 14.28 -0.92 -12.58
C ALA A 238 14.12 -0.37 -11.15
N SER A 239 13.28 0.65 -10.97
CA SER A 239 12.96 1.22 -9.66
C SER A 239 11.71 0.57 -9.07
N VAL A 240 11.66 0.52 -7.75
CA VAL A 240 10.51 0.05 -6.97
C VAL A 240 9.89 1.22 -6.22
N ARG A 241 8.56 1.20 -6.05
CA ARG A 241 7.87 2.24 -5.29
C ARG A 241 8.16 2.07 -3.79
N LEU A 242 8.55 3.15 -3.13
CA LEU A 242 8.70 3.19 -1.69
C LEU A 242 7.33 3.44 -1.05
N ASP A 243 6.72 2.39 -0.51
CA ASP A 243 5.45 2.46 0.21
C ASP A 243 5.68 2.64 1.71
N LEU A 244 5.03 3.65 2.29
CA LEU A 244 5.24 4.10 3.69
C LEU A 244 4.74 3.10 4.75
N ASP A 245 3.96 2.10 4.36
CA ASP A 245 3.17 1.26 5.28
C ASP A 245 3.91 0.02 5.80
N HIS A 246 5.10 -0.30 5.27
CA HIS A 246 5.85 -1.54 5.60
C HIS A 246 7.12 -1.29 6.41
N LEU A 247 7.34 -0.05 6.85
CA LEU A 247 8.55 0.33 7.59
C LEU A 247 8.26 0.64 9.06
N SER A 248 7.03 0.37 9.50
CA SER A 248 6.72 0.17 10.91
C SER A 248 7.38 -1.13 11.39
N HIS A 249 8.45 -0.98 12.16
CA HIS A 249 9.21 -2.05 12.79
C HIS A 249 8.33 -3.16 13.40
N THR A 250 8.72 -4.41 13.15
CA THR A 250 8.45 -5.54 14.06
C THR A 250 9.36 -5.50 15.28
#